data_AF-A0ABD4W4C8-F1
#
_entry.id   AF-A0ABD4W4C8-F1
#
_cell.length_a   1.000
_cell.length_b   1.000
_cell.length_c   1.000
_cell.angle_alpha   90.00
_cell.angle_beta   90.00
_cell.angle_gamma   90.00
#
_symmetry.space_group_name_H-M   'P 1'
#
loop_
_entity.id
_entity.type
_entity.pdbx_description
1 polymer ?
#
loop_
_entity_poly.entity_id
_entity_poly.type
_entity_poly.pdbx_seq_one_letter_code
_entity_poly.pdbx_strand_id
1 'polypeptide(L)'
;WEKKGLITPMRTAGNRRRYTVRQLDDMLGLNTQKELGAVARRGLVIGYCRVSSSGQKADLERQAEVVANYCEKQGYQFRIIKDIGSGMNYKKKGLQELLRLVCEGGCSKIVVNYKDRLVRFGYELIETVCEEHNVDIE
;
A
#
# COMPACT_ATOMS: atom_id res chain seq x y z
N TRP A 1 22.34 2.70 -27.58
CA TRP A 1 21.06 1.98 -27.39
C TRP A 1 20.04 2.35 -28.45
N GLU A 2 19.81 3.64 -28.74
CA GLU A 2 19.00 4.11 -29.89
C GLU A 2 19.41 3.44 -31.22
N LYS A 3 20.69 3.49 -31.61
CA LYS A 3 21.20 2.81 -32.82
C LYS A 3 21.05 1.27 -32.82
N LYS A 4 20.85 0.66 -31.65
CA LYS A 4 20.62 -0.78 -31.48
C LYS A 4 19.12 -1.12 -31.39
N GLY A 5 18.23 -0.13 -31.54
CA GLY A 5 16.78 -0.30 -31.42
C GLY A 5 16.27 -0.51 -29.98
N LEU A 6 17.13 -0.35 -28.96
CA LEU A 6 16.79 -0.69 -27.57
C LEU A 6 15.98 0.40 -26.85
N ILE A 7 16.00 1.64 -27.34
CA ILE A 7 15.19 2.75 -26.80
C ILE A 7 14.93 3.80 -27.87
N THR A 8 13.70 4.31 -27.92
CA THR A 8 13.25 5.30 -28.92
C THR A 8 12.97 6.64 -28.24
N PRO A 9 13.82 7.68 -28.45
CA PRO A 9 13.58 9.00 -27.86
C PRO A 9 12.48 9.76 -28.60
N MET A 10 11.70 10.54 -27.85
CA MET A 10 10.95 11.65 -28.43
C MET A 10 11.92 12.81 -28.71
N ARG A 11 11.79 13.48 -29.85
CA ARG A 11 12.65 14.63 -30.19
C ARG A 11 11.89 15.94 -30.08
N THR A 12 12.52 16.95 -29.49
CA THR A 12 11.97 18.32 -29.48
C THR A 12 12.26 19.03 -30.80
N ALA A 13 11.61 20.18 -31.03
CA ALA A 13 11.89 21.04 -32.19
C ALA A 13 13.38 21.41 -32.34
N GLY A 14 14.10 21.56 -31.21
CA GLY A 14 15.56 21.78 -31.18
C GLY A 14 16.39 20.50 -31.26
N ASN A 15 15.82 19.39 -31.75
CA ASN A 15 16.46 18.07 -31.91
C ASN A 15 17.04 17.47 -30.62
N ARG A 16 16.57 17.89 -29.44
CA ARG A 16 16.98 17.29 -28.16
C ARG A 16 16.17 16.02 -27.90
N ARG A 17 16.85 14.99 -27.41
CA ARG A 17 16.22 13.72 -27.00
C ARG A 17 15.47 13.91 -25.67
N ARG A 18 14.25 13.38 -25.59
CA ARG A 18 13.47 13.22 -24.37
C ARG A 18 13.01 11.77 -24.24
N TYR A 19 13.01 11.27 -23.03
CA TYR A 19 12.51 9.94 -22.67
C TYR A 19 11.42 10.11 -21.63
N THR A 20 10.42 9.24 -21.68
CA THR A 20 9.46 9.17 -20.58
C THR A 20 10.07 8.39 -19.42
N VAL A 21 9.61 8.67 -18.20
CA VAL A 21 10.01 7.91 -17.02
C VAL A 21 9.72 6.41 -17.22
N ARG A 22 8.58 6.08 -17.83
CA ARG A 22 8.21 4.71 -18.18
C ARG A 22 9.23 4.00 -19.08
N GLN A 23 9.70 4.66 -20.14
CA GLN A 23 10.73 4.08 -21.02
C GLN A 23 12.04 3.79 -20.27
N LEU A 24 12.40 4.66 -19.32
CA LEU A 24 13.57 4.46 -18.47
C LEU A 24 13.35 3.30 -17.49
N ASP A 25 12.18 3.22 -16.86
CA ASP A 25 11.81 2.15 -15.93
C ASP A 25 11.77 0.77 -16.61
N ASP A 26 11.23 0.69 -17.83
CA ASP A 26 11.22 -0.52 -18.65
C ASP A 26 12.65 -0.97 -18.99
N MET A 27 13.52 -0.04 -19.43
CA MET A 27 14.92 -0.34 -19.73
C MET A 27 15.70 -0.84 -18.50
N LEU A 28 15.41 -0.30 -17.33
CA LEU A 28 16.05 -0.69 -16.08
C LEU A 28 15.45 -1.97 -15.48
N GLY A 29 14.43 -2.56 -16.12
CA GLY A 29 13.71 -3.73 -15.61
C GLY A 29 12.89 -3.45 -14.35
N LEU A 30 12.69 -2.17 -14.01
CA LEU A 30 12.00 -1.74 -12.79
C LEU A 30 10.50 -2.02 -12.87
N ASN A 31 9.90 -1.92 -14.06
CA ASN A 31 8.49 -2.27 -14.25
C ASN A 31 8.26 -3.78 -14.12
N THR A 32 9.13 -4.61 -14.69
CA THR A 32 9.02 -6.07 -14.55
C THR A 32 9.16 -6.51 -13.08
N GLN A 33 10.12 -5.94 -12.33
CA GLN A 33 10.25 -6.22 -10.90
C GLN A 33 9.06 -5.71 -10.08
N LYS A 34 8.54 -4.52 -10.40
CA LYS A 34 7.32 -3.99 -9.78
C LYS A 34 6.11 -4.85 -10.09
N GLU A 35 5.97 -5.35 -11.32
CA GLU A 35 4.86 -6.22 -11.74
C GLU A 35 4.93 -7.58 -11.08
N LEU A 36 6.09 -8.26 -11.05
CA LEU A 36 6.24 -9.52 -10.30
C LEU A 36 5.99 -9.31 -8.80
N GLY A 37 6.52 -8.24 -8.23
CA GLY A 37 6.29 -7.88 -6.83
C GLY A 37 4.83 -7.51 -6.57
N ALA A 38 4.13 -6.89 -7.52
CA ALA A 38 2.70 -6.59 -7.41
C ALA A 38 1.85 -7.85 -7.53
N VAL A 39 2.19 -8.78 -8.43
CA VAL A 39 1.51 -10.08 -8.54
C VAL A 39 1.66 -10.90 -7.27
N ALA A 40 2.86 -10.94 -6.67
CA ALA A 40 3.07 -11.60 -5.39
C ALA A 40 2.30 -10.92 -4.24
N ARG A 41 2.11 -9.59 -4.32
CA ARG A 41 1.40 -8.81 -3.30
C ARG A 41 -0.12 -8.72 -3.51
N ARG A 42 -0.65 -9.08 -4.70
CA ARG A 42 -2.09 -9.08 -5.01
C ARG A 42 -2.92 -10.03 -4.13
N GLY A 43 -2.29 -10.94 -3.40
CA GLY A 43 -2.96 -11.80 -2.41
C GLY A 43 -2.73 -11.39 -0.95
N LEU A 44 -1.97 -10.33 -0.68
CA LEU A 44 -1.57 -9.96 0.66
C LEU A 44 -2.68 -9.20 1.39
N VAL A 45 -3.09 -9.71 2.54
CA VAL A 45 -4.04 -9.05 3.45
C VAL A 45 -3.27 -8.19 4.45
N ILE A 46 -3.71 -6.95 4.69
CA ILE A 46 -3.07 -6.06 5.65
C ILE A 46 -3.95 -5.89 6.88
N GLY A 47 -3.49 -6.35 8.04
CA GLY A 47 -4.12 -6.02 9.31
C GLY A 47 -3.62 -4.68 9.82
N TYR A 48 -4.50 -3.69 10.01
CA TYR A 48 -4.11 -2.37 10.54
C TYR A 48 -4.61 -2.16 11.97
N CYS A 49 -3.67 -1.92 12.90
CA CYS A 49 -3.96 -1.72 14.31
C CYS A 49 -3.45 -0.35 14.80
N ARG A 50 -4.26 0.35 15.61
CA ARG A 50 -3.90 1.68 16.12
C ARG A 50 -4.38 1.94 17.55
N VAL A 51 -3.51 2.55 18.34
CA VAL A 51 -3.85 3.15 19.63
C VAL A 51 -3.51 4.64 19.66
N SER A 52 -4.13 5.40 20.54
CA SER A 52 -4.00 6.86 20.57
C SER A 52 -2.76 7.33 21.33
N SER A 53 -2.31 6.57 22.33
CA SER A 53 -1.18 6.91 23.20
C SER A 53 -0.22 5.74 23.38
N SER A 54 1.06 6.04 23.64
CA SER A 54 2.10 5.06 23.92
C SER A 54 1.82 4.23 25.18
N GLY A 55 1.08 4.77 26.15
CA GLY A 55 0.63 4.02 27.33
C GLY A 55 -0.29 2.85 27.00
N GLN A 56 -0.86 2.81 25.79
CA GLN A 56 -1.74 1.75 25.31
C GLN A 56 -1.00 0.70 24.47
N LYS A 57 0.34 0.64 24.52
CA LYS A 57 1.13 -0.29 23.70
C LYS A 57 0.76 -1.77 23.96
N ALA A 58 0.49 -2.14 25.20
CA ALA A 58 0.04 -3.51 25.52
C ALA A 58 -1.34 -3.84 24.92
N ASP A 59 -2.20 -2.84 24.77
CA ASP A 59 -3.50 -2.99 24.09
C ASP A 59 -3.32 -3.12 22.58
N LEU A 60 -2.39 -2.35 21.99
CA LEU A 60 -2.03 -2.45 20.57
C LEU A 60 -1.53 -3.85 20.20
N GLU A 61 -0.70 -4.47 21.05
CA GLU A 61 -0.21 -5.83 20.83
C GLU A 61 -1.34 -6.85 20.90
N ARG A 62 -2.22 -6.76 21.90
CA ARG A 62 -3.41 -7.62 21.99
C ARG A 62 -4.32 -7.46 20.76
N GLN A 63 -4.55 -6.24 20.30
CA GLN A 63 -5.33 -6.00 19.07
C GLN A 63 -4.67 -6.64 17.85
N ALA A 64 -3.35 -6.52 17.73
CA ALA A 64 -2.60 -7.13 16.64
C ALA A 64 -2.66 -8.66 16.66
N GLU A 65 -2.58 -9.29 17.83
CA GLU A 65 -2.74 -10.74 18.00
C GLU A 65 -4.14 -11.21 17.60
N VAL A 66 -5.19 -10.47 17.97
CA VAL A 66 -6.57 -10.80 17.57
C VAL A 66 -6.72 -10.78 16.05
N VAL A 67 -6.22 -9.72 15.39
CA VAL A 67 -6.26 -9.62 13.92
C VAL A 67 -5.41 -10.71 13.26
N ALA A 68 -4.23 -11.00 13.80
CA ALA A 68 -3.37 -12.07 13.28
C ALA A 68 -4.06 -13.43 13.36
N ASN A 69 -4.60 -13.78 14.53
CA ASN A 69 -5.35 -15.03 14.73
C ASN A 69 -6.57 -15.13 13.80
N TYR A 70 -7.25 -14.02 13.53
CA TYR A 70 -8.35 -13.98 12.57
C TYR A 70 -7.87 -14.30 11.16
N CYS A 71 -6.83 -13.60 10.69
CA CYS A 71 -6.25 -13.82 9.36
C CYS A 71 -5.71 -15.26 9.20
N GLU A 72 -5.07 -15.82 10.22
CA GLU A 72 -4.60 -17.22 10.22
C GLU A 72 -5.76 -18.20 10.07
N LYS A 73 -6.87 -18.00 10.80
CA LYS A 73 -8.06 -18.85 10.70
C LYS A 73 -8.72 -18.79 9.32
N GLN A 74 -8.68 -17.64 8.66
CA GLN A 74 -9.17 -17.48 7.29
C GLN A 74 -8.20 -18.02 6.23
N GLY A 75 -6.98 -18.44 6.62
CA GLY A 75 -5.95 -18.91 5.71
C GLY A 75 -5.35 -17.79 4.84
N TYR A 76 -5.45 -16.54 5.29
CA TYR A 76 -4.88 -15.41 4.56
C TYR A 76 -3.37 -15.38 4.69
N GLN A 77 -2.67 -15.00 3.62
CA GLN A 77 -1.31 -14.50 3.73
C GLN A 77 -1.40 -13.03 4.14
N PHE A 78 -0.90 -12.68 5.33
CA PHE A 78 -1.11 -11.34 5.87
C PHE A 78 0.14 -10.67 6.42
N ARG A 79 0.05 -9.35 6.59
CA ARG A 79 1.03 -8.52 7.29
C ARG A 79 0.31 -7.56 8.24
N ILE A 80 0.81 -7.44 9.47
CA ILE A 80 0.27 -6.49 10.44
C ILE A 80 1.06 -5.18 10.41
N ILE A 81 0.33 -4.07 10.28
CA ILE A 81 0.84 -2.71 10.43
C ILE A 81 0.28 -2.12 11.72
N LYS A 82 1.15 -1.53 12.54
CA LYS A 82 0.79 -0.96 13.84
C LYS A 82 1.15 0.52 13.90
N ASP A 83 0.29 1.33 14.48
CA ASP A 83 0.52 2.77 14.67
C ASP A 83 0.15 3.22 16.08
N ILE A 84 0.90 4.21 16.58
CA ILE A 84 0.59 4.93 17.82
C ILE A 84 0.36 6.40 17.47
N GLY A 85 -0.80 6.92 17.84
CA GLY A 85 -1.16 8.33 17.68
C GLY A 85 -2.65 8.53 17.38
N SER A 86 -3.05 9.80 17.37
CA SER A 86 -4.44 10.19 17.12
C SER A 86 -4.98 9.63 15.79
N GLY A 87 -6.26 9.25 15.80
CA GLY A 87 -7.00 8.88 14.58
C GLY A 87 -7.20 10.04 13.60
N MET A 88 -6.87 11.27 14.00
CA MET A 88 -6.88 12.46 13.14
C MET A 88 -5.51 12.78 12.52
N ASN A 89 -4.45 12.05 12.90
CA ASN A 89 -3.13 12.23 12.30
C ASN A 89 -2.98 11.33 11.07
N TYR A 90 -3.16 11.87 9.87
CA TYR A 90 -3.02 11.10 8.63
C TYR A 90 -1.56 10.86 8.20
N LYS A 91 -0.57 11.49 8.87
CA LYS A 91 0.86 11.39 8.53
C LYS A 91 1.60 10.25 9.26
N LYS A 92 0.88 9.38 9.97
CA LYS A 92 1.48 8.23 10.66
C LYS A 92 2.15 7.29 9.64
N LYS A 93 3.30 6.75 10.02
CA LYS A 93 4.11 5.94 9.09
C LYS A 93 3.36 4.69 8.65
N GLY A 94 2.66 4.00 9.55
CA GLY A 94 1.89 2.81 9.20
C GLY A 94 0.73 3.11 8.26
N LEU A 95 -0.05 4.16 8.53
CA LEU A 95 -1.14 4.59 7.65
C LEU A 95 -0.63 5.02 6.27
N GLN A 96 0.48 5.75 6.20
CA GLN A 96 1.09 6.15 4.93
C GLN A 96 1.62 4.95 4.15
N GLU A 97 2.16 3.95 4.84
CA GLU A 97 2.56 2.67 4.23
C GLU A 97 1.35 1.91 3.69
N LEU A 98 0.27 1.81 4.46
CA LEU A 98 -0.99 1.17 4.06
C LEU A 98 -1.53 1.79 2.76
N LEU A 99 -1.66 3.12 2.72
CA LEU A 99 -2.17 3.83 1.54
C LEU A 99 -1.29 3.62 0.31
N ARG A 100 0.04 3.59 0.48
CA ARG A 100 0.96 3.27 -0.62
C ARG A 100 0.76 1.83 -1.11
N LEU A 101 0.59 0.87 -0.21
CA LEU A 101 0.31 -0.51 -0.58
C LEU A 101 -0.98 -0.62 -1.39
N VAL A 102 -2.05 0.07 -0.99
CA VAL A 102 -3.30 0.14 -1.76
C VAL A 102 -3.04 0.69 -3.16
N CYS A 103 -2.42 1.87 -3.27
CA CYS A 103 -2.21 2.52 -4.56
C CYS A 103 -1.24 1.77 -5.49
N GLU A 104 -0.30 0.99 -4.93
CA GLU A 104 0.63 0.16 -5.70
C GLU A 104 0.05 -1.22 -6.07
N GLY A 105 -1.18 -1.54 -5.66
CA GLY A 105 -1.77 -2.88 -5.83
C GLY A 105 -1.05 -3.95 -5.00
N GLY A 106 -0.45 -3.52 -3.88
CA GLY A 106 0.31 -4.33 -2.95
C GLY A 106 -0.51 -5.00 -1.83
N CYS A 107 -1.83 -4.86 -1.85
CA CYS A 107 -2.76 -5.54 -0.96
C CYS A 107 -4.10 -5.78 -1.65
N SER A 108 -4.81 -6.83 -1.24
CA SER A 108 -6.18 -7.14 -1.71
C SER A 108 -7.26 -6.90 -0.67
N LYS A 109 -6.90 -6.90 0.61
CA LYS A 109 -7.84 -6.72 1.71
C LYS A 109 -7.16 -6.03 2.88
N ILE A 110 -7.90 -5.19 3.59
CA ILE A 110 -7.49 -4.53 4.81
C ILE A 110 -8.41 -5.03 5.93
N VAL A 111 -7.83 -5.55 7.01
CA VAL A 111 -8.57 -6.00 8.19
C VAL A 111 -8.33 -5.01 9.33
N VAL A 112 -9.41 -4.49 9.91
CA VAL A 112 -9.39 -3.56 11.04
C VAL A 112 -10.37 -4.03 12.11
N ASN A 113 -10.01 -3.89 13.38
CA ASN A 113 -10.94 -4.26 14.46
C ASN A 113 -12.20 -3.38 14.48
N TYR A 114 -12.04 -2.07 14.21
CA TYR A 114 -13.12 -1.09 14.21
C TYR A 114 -12.79 0.05 13.24
N LYS A 115 -13.82 0.66 12.62
CA LYS A 115 -13.64 1.75 11.64
C LYS A 115 -12.83 2.94 12.19
N ASP A 116 -13.07 3.32 13.45
CA ASP A 116 -12.36 4.44 14.10
C ASP A 116 -10.86 4.19 14.34
N ARG A 117 -10.43 2.91 14.27
CA ARG A 117 -9.02 2.52 14.41
C ARG A 117 -8.23 2.82 13.17
N LEU A 118 -8.85 2.76 11.99
CA LEU A 118 -8.24 3.21 10.75
C LEU A 118 -8.04 4.72 10.77
N VAL A 119 -9.14 5.47 10.81
CA VAL A 119 -9.18 6.94 10.90
C VAL A 119 -10.42 7.40 11.65
N ARG A 120 -10.34 8.56 12.32
CA ARG A 120 -11.47 9.10 13.08
C ARG A 120 -12.51 9.80 12.19
N PHE A 121 -12.06 10.37 11.07
CA PHE A 121 -12.88 11.04 10.07
C PHE A 121 -12.33 10.70 8.68
N GLY A 122 -13.18 10.79 7.65
CA GLY A 122 -12.77 10.48 6.28
C GLY A 122 -12.52 8.99 6.06
N TYR A 123 -13.25 8.12 6.78
CA TYR A 123 -13.22 6.68 6.52
C TYR A 123 -13.76 6.40 5.13
N GLU A 124 -14.85 7.07 4.76
CA GLU A 124 -15.52 6.98 3.46
C GLU A 124 -14.56 7.35 2.31
N LEU A 125 -13.68 8.33 2.54
CA LEU A 125 -12.65 8.68 1.55
C LEU A 125 -11.64 7.55 1.35
N ILE A 126 -11.22 6.88 2.43
CA ILE A 126 -10.31 5.74 2.34
C ILE A 126 -11.02 4.55 1.69
N GLU A 127 -12.28 4.32 2.04
CA GLU A 127 -13.14 3.29 1.44
C GLU A 127 -13.24 3.48 -0.07
N THR A 128 -13.57 4.68 -0.56
CA THR A 128 -13.59 4.98 -2.00
C THR A 128 -12.24 4.73 -2.69
N VAL A 129 -11.12 5.12 -2.06
CA VAL A 129 -9.79 4.84 -2.62
C VAL A 129 -9.53 3.33 -2.68
N CYS A 130 -9.94 2.58 -1.66
CA CYS A 130 -9.77 1.13 -1.65
C CYS A 130 -10.64 0.46 -2.73
N GLU A 131 -11.89 0.89 -2.91
CA GLU A 131 -12.78 0.41 -3.96
C GLU A 131 -12.21 0.62 -5.36
N GLU A 132 -11.69 1.81 -5.66
CA GLU A 132 -11.02 2.13 -6.94
C GLU A 132 -9.81 1.21 -7.21
N HIS A 133 -9.17 0.71 -6.15
CA HIS A 133 -8.04 -0.21 -6.22
C HIS A 133 -8.43 -1.68 -6.04
N ASN A 134 -9.73 -2.01 -5.99
CA ASN A 134 -10.27 -3.37 -5.72
C ASN A 134 -9.73 -3.97 -4.42
N VAL A 135 -9.68 -3.15 -3.37
CA VAL A 135 -9.27 -3.55 -2.02
C VAL A 135 -10.48 -3.51 -1.10
N ASP A 136 -10.80 -4.64 -0.47
CA ASP A 136 -11.88 -4.70 0.52
C ASP A 136 -11.39 -4.23 1.89
N ILE A 137 -12.23 -3.49 2.62
CA ILE A 137 -12.01 -3.19 4.04
C ILE A 137 -12.97 -4.05 4.87
N GLU A 138 -12.43 -4.79 5.82
CA GLU A 138 -13.13 -5.70 6.73
C GLU A 138 -12.96 -5.30 8.18
#